data_AF-A0A3Q3X0P6-F1
#
_entry.id   AF-A0A3Q3X0P6-F1
#
_cell.length_a   1.000
_cell.length_b   1.000
_cell.length_c   1.000
_cell.angle_alpha   90.00
_cell.angle_beta   90.00
_cell.angle_gamma   90.00
#
_symmetry.space_group_name_H-M   'P 1'
#
loop_
_entity.id
_entity.type
_entity.pdbx_description
1 polymer ?
#
loop_
_entity_poly.entity_id
_entity_poly.type
_entity_poly.pdbx_seq_one_letter_code
_entity_poly.pdbx_strand_id
1 'polypeptide(L)'
;MINSALSVAAVMSLLSCTLLQRAQAGVVGDFGHTERCKDSLYMGTPPRGYLHSSLKKICQMYENMPRYVTLYDPHKHIPIYSAYLFKKSDGEKMRFPWMYEPQLASEKSSSNMEPFSQSASLHMNFEDYQAVLEDYTNVVQYERGQLNPDEHQADPLDKAATYSLTNVVPTPGNHPQTSQQLLPWQSLCSHRGHDLWANHPSQQSGPGSCTGVYVVSLLLRRI
;
A
#
# COMPACT_ATOMS: atom_id res chain seq x y z
N MET A 1 54.04 -2.15 19.50
CA MET A 1 53.20 -1.61 18.39
C MET A 1 52.23 -2.66 17.80
N ILE A 2 51.86 -3.72 18.55
CA ILE A 2 51.03 -4.82 18.03
C ILE A 2 49.56 -4.76 18.53
N ASN A 3 49.32 -4.10 19.68
CA ASN A 3 47.99 -4.06 20.31
C ASN A 3 46.99 -3.09 19.64
N SER A 4 47.47 -2.09 18.92
CA SER A 4 46.64 -1.09 18.26
C SER A 4 46.00 -1.61 16.96
N ALA A 5 46.68 -2.49 16.23
CA ALA A 5 46.19 -3.04 14.97
C ALA A 5 45.04 -4.06 15.16
N LEU A 6 45.11 -4.90 16.20
CA LEU A 6 44.01 -5.81 16.55
C LEU A 6 42.73 -5.07 16.94
N SER A 7 42.86 -3.93 17.65
CA SER A 7 41.72 -3.12 18.06
C SER A 7 41.03 -2.46 16.87
N VAL A 8 41.78 -2.01 15.86
CA VAL A 8 41.23 -1.39 14.65
C VAL A 8 40.54 -2.43 13.76
N ALA A 9 41.12 -3.62 13.61
CA ALA A 9 40.50 -4.70 12.84
C ALA A 9 39.18 -5.20 13.46
N ALA A 10 39.11 -5.29 14.80
CA ALA A 10 37.90 -5.65 15.52
C ALA A 10 36.80 -4.59 15.37
N VAL A 11 37.17 -3.30 15.46
CA VAL A 11 36.23 -2.17 15.25
C VAL A 11 35.73 -2.12 13.81
N MET A 12 36.58 -2.38 12.82
CA MET A 12 36.20 -2.43 11.40
C MET A 12 35.29 -3.62 11.07
N SER A 13 35.47 -4.79 11.71
CA SER A 13 34.54 -5.93 11.58
C SER A 13 33.18 -5.69 12.25
N LEU A 14 33.17 -4.95 13.37
CA LEU A 14 31.91 -4.57 14.03
C LEU A 14 31.14 -3.52 13.22
N LEU A 15 31.84 -2.59 12.55
CA LEU A 15 31.24 -1.61 11.64
C LEU A 15 30.75 -2.22 10.33
N SER A 16 31.48 -3.18 9.73
CA SER A 16 31.02 -3.87 8.52
C SER A 16 29.80 -4.78 8.76
N CYS A 17 29.64 -5.31 9.98
CA CYS A 17 28.46 -6.10 10.36
C CYS A 17 27.18 -5.27 10.52
N THR A 18 27.27 -3.93 10.56
CA THR A 18 26.09 -3.04 10.56
C THR A 18 25.60 -2.64 9.16
N LEU A 19 26.37 -2.98 8.11
CA LEU A 19 25.99 -2.79 6.70
C LEU A 19 25.32 -4.04 6.10
N LEU A 20 24.78 -4.93 6.94
CA LEU A 20 23.69 -5.79 6.50
C LEU A 20 22.55 -4.85 6.11
N GLN A 21 22.30 -4.72 4.81
CA GLN A 21 21.07 -4.16 4.27
C GLN A 21 19.93 -4.76 5.10
N ARG A 22 19.36 -3.98 6.02
CA ARG A 22 18.17 -4.40 6.73
C ARG A 22 17.14 -4.56 5.63
N ALA A 23 16.80 -5.81 5.30
CA ALA A 23 15.62 -6.09 4.49
C ALA A 23 14.47 -5.36 5.20
N GLN A 24 13.98 -4.28 4.60
CA GLN A 24 12.86 -3.56 5.18
C GLN A 24 11.69 -4.54 5.17
N ALA A 25 11.17 -4.88 6.35
CA ALA A 25 10.01 -5.75 6.46
C ALA A 25 8.82 -5.05 5.77
N GLY A 26 8.16 -5.74 4.85
CA GLY A 26 6.95 -5.21 4.20
C GLY A 26 5.80 -5.10 5.20
N VAL A 27 5.65 -6.08 6.10
CA VAL A 27 4.72 -5.98 7.24
C VAL A 27 5.46 -5.38 8.44
N VAL A 28 4.95 -4.25 8.96
CA VAL A 28 5.61 -3.45 9.99
C VAL A 28 4.82 -3.44 11.30
N GLY A 29 5.50 -3.20 12.42
CA GLY A 29 4.83 -3.06 13.73
C GLY A 29 4.04 -1.76 13.84
N ASP A 30 4.59 -0.68 13.30
CA ASP A 30 4.02 0.68 13.34
C ASP A 30 4.47 1.48 12.10
N PHE A 31 3.49 2.06 11.40
CA PHE A 31 3.76 2.92 10.26
C PHE A 31 4.53 4.18 10.65
N GLY A 32 4.21 4.81 11.78
CA GLY A 32 4.78 6.11 12.17
C GLY A 32 6.25 6.06 12.59
N HIS A 33 6.73 4.86 12.93
CA HIS A 33 8.11 4.61 13.37
C HIS A 33 8.95 3.83 12.34
N THR A 34 8.40 3.56 11.16
CA THR A 34 9.14 2.89 10.08
C THR A 34 9.65 3.92 9.09
N GLU A 35 10.96 3.86 8.82
CA GLU A 35 11.65 4.75 7.90
C GLU A 35 11.03 4.71 6.51
N ARG A 36 10.78 5.89 5.91
CA ARG A 36 10.14 6.12 4.60
C ARG A 36 8.71 5.61 4.43
N CYS A 37 8.31 4.55 5.12
CA CYS A 37 6.92 4.09 5.21
C CYS A 37 5.99 5.18 5.77
N LYS A 38 6.45 5.88 6.81
CA LYS A 38 5.71 7.01 7.41
C LYS A 38 5.49 8.18 6.45
N ASP A 39 6.24 8.28 5.35
CA ASP A 39 6.16 9.41 4.41
C ASP A 39 4.85 9.41 3.62
N SER A 40 4.11 8.29 3.64
CA SER A 40 2.76 8.18 3.08
C SER A 40 1.67 8.72 4.01
N LEU A 41 2.03 9.09 5.25
CA LEU A 41 1.12 9.56 6.28
C LEU A 41 1.34 11.04 6.58
N TYR A 42 0.24 11.77 6.79
CA TYR A 42 0.33 13.16 7.23
C TYR A 42 1.09 13.25 8.56
N MET A 43 2.20 13.98 8.57
CA MET A 43 3.10 14.08 9.73
C MET A 43 3.56 12.72 10.29
N GLY A 44 3.63 11.68 9.44
CA GLY A 44 3.97 10.33 9.87
C GLY A 44 2.96 9.68 10.82
N THR A 45 1.73 10.20 10.92
CA THR A 45 0.74 9.76 11.91
C THR A 45 -0.34 8.89 11.26
N PRO A 46 -0.48 7.61 11.64
CA PRO A 46 -1.53 6.75 11.10
C PRO A 46 -2.93 7.10 11.66
N PRO A 47 -4.00 6.81 10.92
CA PRO A 47 -5.38 6.89 11.44
C PRO A 47 -5.56 6.10 12.74
N ARG A 48 -6.28 6.69 13.69
CA ARG A 48 -6.61 6.04 14.98
C ARG A 48 -7.89 5.20 14.86
N GLY A 49 -8.09 4.29 15.81
CA GLY A 49 -9.32 3.49 15.95
C GLY A 49 -9.22 2.06 15.44
N TYR A 50 -8.14 1.70 14.74
CA TYR A 50 -7.89 0.34 14.27
C TYR A 50 -6.83 -0.36 15.12
N LEU A 51 -7.27 -0.96 16.23
CA LEU A 51 -6.38 -1.52 17.27
C LEU A 51 -6.29 -3.06 17.25
N HIS A 52 -6.88 -3.72 16.25
CA HIS A 52 -6.89 -5.18 16.17
C HIS A 52 -5.51 -5.73 15.79
N SER A 53 -4.98 -6.63 16.61
CA SER A 53 -3.67 -7.26 16.39
C SER A 53 -3.62 -8.23 15.21
N SER A 54 -4.78 -8.69 14.72
CA SER A 54 -4.88 -9.52 13.52
C SER A 54 -4.65 -8.74 12.23
N LEU A 55 -4.82 -7.41 12.25
CA LEU A 55 -4.62 -6.57 11.08
C LEU A 55 -3.13 -6.44 10.77
N LYS A 56 -2.80 -6.48 9.49
CA LYS A 56 -1.43 -6.34 8.99
C LYS A 56 -1.21 -4.90 8.52
N LYS A 57 -0.14 -4.29 9.02
CA LYS A 57 0.31 -2.97 8.59
C LYS A 57 1.34 -3.16 7.49
N ILE A 58 0.93 -3.01 6.24
CA ILE A 58 1.78 -3.27 5.08
C ILE A 58 2.38 -1.95 4.59
N CYS A 59 3.70 -1.82 4.69
CA CYS A 59 4.50 -0.88 3.92
C CYS A 59 4.63 -1.44 2.51
N GLN A 60 3.89 -0.86 1.55
CA GLN A 60 3.84 -1.38 0.19
C GLN A 60 5.16 -1.08 -0.52
N MET A 61 5.93 -2.13 -0.81
CA MET A 61 7.25 -2.02 -1.43
C MET A 61 7.18 -2.45 -2.89
N TYR A 62 7.73 -1.63 -3.78
CA TYR A 62 7.89 -1.99 -5.18
C TYR A 62 9.22 -1.42 -5.71
N GLU A 63 10.02 -2.27 -6.36
CA GLU A 63 11.39 -1.96 -6.78
C GLU A 63 12.28 -1.49 -5.60
N ASN A 64 12.17 -2.19 -4.47
CA ASN A 64 12.85 -1.94 -3.20
C ASN A 64 12.60 -0.55 -2.60
N MET A 65 11.51 0.10 -3.01
CA MET A 65 11.13 1.44 -2.57
C MET A 65 9.77 1.42 -1.89
N PRO A 66 9.61 2.05 -0.71
CA PRO A 66 8.31 2.29 -0.11
C PRO A 66 7.47 3.21 -1.00
N ARG A 67 6.23 2.81 -1.28
CA ARG A 67 5.32 3.52 -2.20
C ARG A 67 4.14 4.15 -1.47
N TYR A 68 3.45 3.36 -0.66
CA TYR A 68 2.30 3.77 0.17
C TYR A 68 2.11 2.78 1.33
N VAL A 69 1.10 3.00 2.17
CA VAL A 69 0.77 2.08 3.26
C VAL A 69 -0.65 1.56 3.13
N THR A 70 -0.84 0.31 3.56
CA THR A 70 -2.13 -0.38 3.57
C THR A 70 -2.33 -1.03 4.93
N LEU A 71 -3.46 -0.75 5.60
CA LEU A 71 -3.91 -1.56 6.72
C LEU A 71 -4.82 -2.67 6.19
N TYR A 72 -4.42 -3.92 6.39
CA TYR A 72 -5.03 -5.07 5.73
C TYR A 72 -5.64 -6.05 6.75
N ASP A 73 -6.83 -6.59 6.44
CA ASP A 73 -7.45 -7.67 7.19
C ASP A 73 -7.21 -9.01 6.47
N PRO A 74 -6.25 -9.83 6.93
CA PRO A 74 -5.93 -11.11 6.30
C PRO A 74 -7.01 -12.17 6.52
N HIS A 75 -8.01 -11.96 7.39
CA HIS A 75 -9.12 -12.91 7.53
C HIS A 75 -10.24 -12.65 6.54
N LYS A 76 -10.38 -11.40 6.10
CA LYS A 76 -11.38 -10.99 5.09
C LYS A 76 -10.77 -10.80 3.70
N HIS A 77 -9.46 -10.98 3.60
CA HIS A 77 -8.66 -10.69 2.42
C HIS A 77 -8.87 -9.27 1.87
N ILE A 78 -9.17 -8.30 2.74
CA ILE A 78 -9.58 -6.96 2.30
C ILE A 78 -8.78 -5.86 3.00
N PRO A 79 -8.36 -4.82 2.27
CA PRO A 79 -7.81 -3.63 2.92
C PRO A 79 -8.88 -2.83 3.64
N ILE A 80 -8.53 -2.37 4.83
CA ILE A 80 -9.34 -1.47 5.66
C ILE A 80 -9.12 -0.02 5.22
N TYR A 81 -7.87 0.36 4.97
CA TYR A 81 -7.54 1.65 4.37
C TYR A 81 -6.21 1.58 3.62
N SER A 82 -6.03 2.49 2.65
CA SER A 82 -4.72 2.84 2.10
C SER A 82 -4.45 4.32 2.36
N ALA A 83 -3.22 4.66 2.71
CA ALA A 83 -2.77 6.04 2.88
C ALA A 83 -1.56 6.31 2.00
N TYR A 84 -1.60 7.43 1.28
CA TYR A 84 -0.63 7.77 0.24
C TYR A 84 -0.54 9.28 0.02
N LEU A 85 0.54 9.69 -0.65
CA LEU A 85 0.69 11.05 -1.16
C LEU A 85 0.05 11.15 -2.55
N PHE A 86 -0.85 12.10 -2.75
CA PHE A 86 -1.42 12.39 -4.07
C PHE A 86 -0.38 13.06 -4.97
N LYS A 87 -0.07 12.39 -6.08
CA LYS A 87 0.86 12.85 -7.11
C LYS A 87 0.05 13.00 -8.40
N LYS A 88 -0.47 14.22 -8.64
CA LYS A 88 -1.31 14.56 -9.80
C LYS A 88 -0.81 13.86 -11.07
N SER A 89 -1.64 12.98 -11.64
CA SER A 89 -1.33 12.30 -12.90
C SER A 89 -1.75 13.13 -14.12
N ASP A 90 -1.29 12.69 -15.28
CA ASP A 90 -1.76 13.09 -16.61
C ASP A 90 -3.15 12.54 -16.96
N GLY A 91 -3.74 11.71 -16.11
CA GLY A 91 -5.01 11.01 -16.34
C GLY A 91 -4.86 9.72 -17.13
N GLU A 92 -3.63 9.31 -17.50
CA GLU A 92 -3.42 8.06 -18.23
C GLU A 92 -3.46 6.86 -17.28
N LYS A 93 -4.48 6.02 -17.44
CA LYS A 93 -4.54 4.72 -16.78
C LYS A 93 -3.54 3.77 -17.43
N MET A 94 -2.69 3.14 -16.65
CA MET A 94 -1.72 2.17 -17.16
C MET A 94 -2.27 0.75 -17.07
N ARG A 95 -1.56 -0.22 -17.66
CA ARG A 95 -1.92 -1.64 -17.56
C ARG A 95 -0.72 -2.42 -17.04
N PHE A 96 -0.73 -2.68 -15.73
CA PHE A 96 0.27 -3.51 -15.06
C PHE A 96 -0.33 -4.87 -14.70
N PRO A 97 0.49 -5.93 -14.61
CA PRO A 97 0.04 -7.19 -14.05
C PRO A 97 -0.37 -7.01 -12.59
N TRP A 98 -1.41 -7.73 -12.16
CA TRP A 98 -1.77 -7.79 -10.75
C TRP A 98 -0.66 -8.48 -9.94
N MET A 99 -0.46 -8.00 -8.72
CA MET A 99 0.60 -8.43 -7.82
C MET A 99 0.06 -8.93 -6.49
N TYR A 100 0.82 -9.82 -5.88
CA TYR A 100 0.61 -10.31 -4.52
C TYR A 100 1.71 -9.82 -3.60
N GLU A 101 1.49 -9.98 -2.30
CA GLU A 101 2.41 -9.59 -1.24
C GLU A 101 3.07 -10.86 -0.64
N PRO A 102 4.30 -11.23 -1.04
CA PRO A 102 4.92 -12.50 -0.64
C PRO A 102 5.12 -12.63 0.87
N GLN A 103 5.35 -11.50 1.53
CA GLN A 103 5.63 -11.44 2.96
C GLN A 103 4.40 -11.63 3.87
N LEU A 104 3.19 -11.72 3.29
CA LEU A 104 1.98 -12.15 4.01
C LEU A 104 1.93 -13.67 4.24
N ALA A 105 2.46 -14.46 3.30
CA ALA A 105 2.49 -15.92 3.42
C ALA A 105 3.69 -16.41 4.24
N SER A 106 4.81 -15.69 4.22
CA SER A 106 6.02 -16.05 4.96
C SER A 106 6.88 -14.82 5.25
N GLU A 107 7.28 -14.64 6.51
CA GLU A 107 8.14 -13.54 6.95
C GLU A 107 9.55 -13.59 6.32
N LYS A 108 9.95 -14.74 5.75
CA LYS A 108 11.23 -14.90 5.04
C LYS A 108 11.16 -14.48 3.57
N SER A 109 9.97 -14.25 3.04
CA SER A 109 9.78 -13.84 1.66
C SER A 109 10.21 -12.40 1.41
N SER A 110 10.35 -12.04 0.13
CA SER A 110 10.60 -10.66 -0.30
C SER A 110 9.56 -9.71 0.28
N SER A 111 10.00 -8.52 0.71
CA SER A 111 9.08 -7.46 1.08
C SER A 111 8.44 -6.76 -0.12
N ASN A 112 9.00 -6.93 -1.32
CA ASN A 112 8.44 -6.37 -2.55
C ASN A 112 7.23 -7.15 -3.01
N MET A 113 6.21 -6.42 -3.47
CA MET A 113 5.11 -7.02 -4.21
C MET A 113 5.62 -7.62 -5.53
N GLU A 114 5.02 -8.74 -5.92
CA GLU A 114 5.46 -9.52 -7.08
C GLU A 114 4.27 -9.86 -7.99
N PRO A 115 4.46 -9.91 -9.32
CA PRO A 115 3.40 -10.28 -10.24
C PRO A 115 2.96 -11.72 -10.03
N PHE A 116 1.66 -11.97 -10.16
CA PHE A 116 1.16 -13.34 -10.24
C PHE A 116 1.75 -14.01 -11.49
N SER A 117 2.63 -14.98 -11.27
CA SER A 117 3.13 -15.88 -12.31
C SER A 117 2.48 -17.26 -12.15
N GLN A 118 2.37 -17.99 -13.26
CA GLN A 118 1.81 -19.35 -13.24
C GLN A 118 2.59 -20.30 -12.32
N SER A 119 3.89 -20.06 -12.09
CA SER A 119 4.72 -20.88 -11.21
C SER A 119 4.65 -20.49 -9.73
N ALA A 120 4.53 -19.19 -9.42
CA ALA A 120 4.44 -18.72 -8.02
C ALA A 120 3.17 -19.23 -7.33
N SER A 121 2.05 -19.28 -8.06
CA SER A 121 0.73 -19.67 -7.55
C SER A 121 0.61 -21.16 -7.19
N LEU A 122 1.55 -22.01 -7.62
CA LEU A 122 1.49 -23.46 -7.41
C LEU A 122 2.11 -23.92 -6.09
N HIS A 123 2.86 -23.07 -5.38
CA HIS A 123 3.76 -23.52 -4.31
C HIS A 123 3.57 -22.83 -2.96
N MET A 124 2.75 -21.79 -2.90
CA MET A 124 2.40 -21.08 -1.67
C MET A 124 0.88 -20.93 -1.64
N ASN A 125 0.22 -21.43 -0.59
CA ASN A 125 -1.21 -21.27 -0.37
C ASN A 125 -1.53 -19.79 -0.07
N PHE A 126 -1.40 -18.92 -1.07
CA PHE A 126 -1.61 -17.48 -0.90
C PHE A 126 -3.04 -17.17 -0.48
N GLU A 127 -3.99 -18.01 -0.91
CA GLU A 127 -5.40 -17.93 -0.53
C GLU A 127 -5.64 -18.05 0.98
N ASP A 128 -4.67 -18.50 1.79
CA ASP A 128 -4.83 -18.54 3.26
C ASP A 128 -4.51 -17.19 3.94
N TYR A 129 -3.86 -16.26 3.21
CA TYR A 129 -3.27 -15.06 3.81
C TYR A 129 -3.67 -13.76 3.11
N GLN A 130 -4.09 -13.82 1.86
CA GLN A 130 -4.44 -12.65 1.06
C GLN A 130 -5.40 -12.99 -0.07
N ALA A 131 -5.95 -11.95 -0.69
CA ALA A 131 -6.79 -12.10 -1.87
C ALA A 131 -5.98 -12.63 -3.07
N VAL A 132 -6.60 -13.49 -3.86
CA VAL A 132 -6.07 -14.01 -5.13
C VAL A 132 -6.93 -13.55 -6.32
N LEU A 133 -6.48 -13.80 -7.55
CA LEU A 133 -7.19 -13.34 -8.75
C LEU A 133 -8.57 -14.01 -8.89
N GLU A 134 -8.66 -15.25 -8.44
CA GLU A 134 -9.84 -16.10 -8.44
C GLU A 134 -10.96 -15.51 -7.57
N ASP A 135 -10.63 -14.83 -6.46
CA ASP A 135 -11.60 -14.16 -5.57
C ASP A 135 -12.41 -13.07 -6.30
N TYR A 136 -11.85 -12.53 -7.39
CA TYR A 136 -12.47 -11.50 -8.22
C TYR A 136 -12.92 -12.03 -9.59
N THR A 137 -12.89 -13.34 -9.79
CA THR A 137 -13.35 -13.98 -11.04
C THR A 137 -14.81 -14.43 -10.87
N ASN A 138 -15.60 -14.41 -11.95
CA ASN A 138 -17.01 -14.86 -11.99
C ASN A 138 -18.02 -14.01 -11.20
N VAL A 139 -17.67 -12.80 -10.76
CA VAL A 139 -18.59 -11.87 -10.08
C VAL A 139 -19.09 -10.78 -11.03
N VAL A 140 -20.20 -11.03 -11.74
CA VAL A 140 -20.78 -10.09 -12.75
C VAL A 140 -21.13 -8.72 -12.14
N GLN A 141 -21.35 -8.65 -10.83
CA GLN A 141 -21.82 -7.45 -10.13
C GLN A 141 -20.71 -6.56 -9.59
N TYR A 142 -19.45 -7.02 -9.57
CA TYR A 142 -18.36 -6.32 -8.90
C TYR A 142 -17.11 -6.19 -9.79
N GLU A 143 -16.46 -5.04 -9.64
CA GLU A 143 -15.17 -4.71 -10.25
C GLU A 143 -14.10 -4.57 -9.16
N ARG A 144 -12.83 -4.56 -9.58
CA ARG A 144 -11.68 -4.32 -8.69
C ARG A 144 -11.49 -2.82 -8.48
N GLY A 145 -11.88 -2.31 -7.33
CA GLY A 145 -11.69 -0.90 -6.96
C GLY A 145 -10.45 -0.69 -6.11
N GLN A 146 -9.52 0.13 -6.58
CA GLN A 146 -8.29 0.45 -5.85
C GLN A 146 -8.53 1.53 -4.79
N LEU A 147 -8.03 1.30 -3.58
CA LEU A 147 -8.02 2.29 -2.49
C LEU A 147 -7.02 3.43 -2.74
N ASN A 148 -5.86 3.10 -3.30
CA ASN A 148 -4.92 4.01 -3.93
C ASN A 148 -4.99 3.82 -5.46
N PRO A 149 -5.78 4.63 -6.18
CA PRO A 149 -5.91 4.55 -7.65
C PRO A 149 -4.63 4.91 -8.39
N ASP A 150 -4.37 4.29 -9.53
CA ASP A 150 -3.21 4.65 -10.38
C ASP A 150 -3.33 6.07 -10.95
N GLU A 151 -4.55 6.57 -11.14
CA GLU A 151 -4.80 7.94 -11.58
C GLU A 151 -4.38 9.00 -10.54
N HIS A 152 -4.09 8.60 -9.30
CA HIS A 152 -3.54 9.46 -8.25
C HIS A 152 -2.01 9.48 -8.18
N GLN A 153 -1.34 8.71 -9.04
CA GLN A 153 0.11 8.57 -9.09
C GLN A 153 0.66 9.12 -10.40
N ALA A 154 1.82 9.78 -10.35
CA ALA A 154 2.43 10.42 -11.52
C ALA A 154 3.50 9.53 -12.18
N ASP A 155 4.36 8.91 -11.38
CA ASP A 155 5.46 8.07 -11.86
C ASP A 155 4.96 6.67 -12.26
N PRO A 156 5.46 6.07 -13.36
CA PRO A 156 5.06 4.72 -13.78
C PRO A 156 5.27 3.64 -12.71
N LEU A 157 6.32 3.72 -11.89
CA LEU A 157 6.56 2.73 -10.82
C LEU A 157 5.62 2.96 -9.63
N ASP A 158 5.24 4.20 -9.36
CA ASP A 158 4.20 4.50 -8.36
C ASP A 158 2.82 4.02 -8.84
N LYS A 159 2.49 4.21 -10.13
CA LYS A 159 1.30 3.66 -10.77
C LYS A 159 1.30 2.13 -10.69
N ALA A 160 2.40 1.47 -11.06
CA ALA A 160 2.55 0.02 -10.97
C ALA A 160 2.28 -0.52 -9.56
N ALA A 161 2.83 0.13 -8.53
CA ALA A 161 2.66 -0.29 -7.14
C ALA A 161 1.21 -0.32 -6.65
N THR A 162 0.29 0.37 -7.33
CA THR A 162 -1.15 0.34 -6.99
C THR A 162 -1.84 -0.97 -7.38
N TYR A 163 -1.22 -1.79 -8.24
CA TYR A 163 -1.78 -3.03 -8.80
C TYR A 163 -1.54 -4.26 -7.90
N SER A 164 -1.41 -4.09 -6.58
CA SER A 164 -1.44 -5.21 -5.63
C SER A 164 -2.87 -5.50 -5.14
N LEU A 165 -3.23 -6.78 -4.98
CA LEU A 165 -4.58 -7.15 -4.51
C LEU A 165 -4.85 -6.72 -3.06
N THR A 166 -3.81 -6.47 -2.27
CA THR A 166 -3.94 -5.87 -0.94
C THR A 166 -4.38 -4.40 -0.99
N ASN A 167 -4.42 -3.76 -2.16
CA ASN A 167 -4.95 -2.40 -2.35
C ASN A 167 -6.35 -2.39 -3.00
N VAL A 168 -6.99 -3.56 -3.17
CA VAL A 168 -8.25 -3.71 -3.92
C VAL A 168 -9.40 -4.08 -3.00
N VAL A 169 -10.58 -3.49 -3.27
CA VAL A 169 -11.86 -3.96 -2.73
C VAL A 169 -12.83 -4.25 -3.88
N PRO A 170 -13.86 -5.08 -3.64
CA PRO A 170 -15.01 -5.18 -4.54
C PRO A 170 -15.77 -3.84 -4.61
N THR A 171 -15.84 -3.23 -5.79
CA THR A 171 -16.71 -2.09 -6.05
C THR A 171 -17.87 -2.51 -6.94
N PRO A 172 -19.10 -2.03 -6.68
CA PRO A 172 -20.22 -2.34 -7.57
C PRO A 172 -19.89 -1.91 -9.00
N GLY A 173 -20.06 -2.83 -9.96
CA GLY A 173 -19.93 -2.50 -11.38
C GLY A 173 -21.03 -1.54 -11.83
N ASN A 174 -20.87 -0.97 -13.03
CA ASN A 174 -21.84 -0.08 -13.69
C ASN A 174 -23.11 -0.84 -14.15
N HIS A 175 -23.73 -1.61 -13.27
CA HIS A 175 -25.06 -2.17 -13.48
C HIS A 175 -26.11 -1.11 -13.14
N PRO A 176 -27.19 -0.94 -13.93
CA PRO A 176 -28.22 0.09 -13.70
C PRO A 176 -28.95 0.05 -12.34
N GLN A 177 -28.72 -0.97 -11.50
CA GLN A 177 -29.31 -1.10 -10.17
C GLN A 177 -28.36 -0.69 -9.02
N THR A 178 -27.07 -0.49 -9.29
CA THR A 178 -26.04 -0.21 -8.27
C THR A 178 -25.70 1.27 -8.11
N SER A 179 -26.23 2.14 -8.98
CA SER A 179 -25.72 3.50 -9.22
C SER A 179 -26.02 4.55 -8.14
N GLN A 180 -26.82 4.26 -7.11
CA GLN A 180 -27.35 5.32 -6.22
C GLN A 180 -26.96 5.26 -4.74
N GLN A 181 -26.20 4.26 -4.26
CA GLN A 181 -26.00 4.13 -2.79
C GLN A 181 -24.60 3.84 -2.27
N LEU A 182 -23.58 3.75 -3.11
CA LEU A 182 -22.24 3.39 -2.67
C LEU A 182 -21.23 4.33 -3.33
N LEU A 183 -20.99 5.49 -2.73
CA LEU A 183 -19.65 6.10 -2.82
C LEU A 183 -18.78 5.23 -1.91
N PRO A 184 -17.92 4.33 -2.43
CA PRO A 184 -17.22 3.37 -1.57
C PRO A 184 -16.16 4.05 -0.70
N TRP A 185 -15.86 5.33 -1.00
CA TRP A 185 -14.68 6.02 -0.56
C TRP A 185 -15.01 7.41 -0.01
N GLN A 186 -14.43 7.73 1.14
CA GLN A 186 -14.15 9.12 1.53
C GLN A 186 -12.64 9.30 1.41
N SER A 187 -12.21 10.10 0.44
CA SER A 187 -10.83 10.59 0.40
C SER A 187 -10.75 11.83 1.28
N LEU A 188 -10.05 11.73 2.41
CA LEU A 188 -9.78 12.90 3.24
C LEU A 188 -8.51 13.58 2.75
N CYS A 189 -8.65 14.77 2.16
CA CYS A 189 -7.52 15.63 1.81
C CYS A 189 -7.16 16.51 2.99
N SER A 190 -5.92 16.45 3.46
CA SER A 190 -5.37 17.40 4.44
C SER A 190 -4.43 18.38 3.75
N HIS A 191 -4.81 19.65 3.68
CA HIS A 191 -3.91 20.74 3.28
C HIS A 191 -3.19 21.33 4.49
N ARG A 192 -2.13 22.11 4.23
CA ARG A 192 -1.28 22.81 5.22
C ARG A 192 -2.02 23.74 6.21
N GLY A 193 -3.35 23.82 6.15
CA GLY A 193 -4.23 24.36 7.17
C GLY A 193 -5.52 23.54 7.21
N HIS A 194 -5.82 22.98 8.39
CA HIS A 194 -7.06 22.48 9.01
C HIS A 194 -8.34 22.04 8.23
N ASP A 195 -8.39 22.08 6.91
CA ASP A 195 -9.60 21.73 6.15
C ASP A 195 -9.53 20.28 5.64
N LEU A 196 -10.38 19.43 6.20
CA LEU A 196 -10.66 18.07 5.73
C LEU A 196 -11.70 18.13 4.62
N TRP A 197 -11.33 17.79 3.39
CA TRP A 197 -12.26 17.73 2.26
C TRP A 197 -12.69 16.30 1.99
N ALA A 198 -13.96 16.10 1.64
CA ALA A 198 -14.56 14.80 1.33
C ALA A 198 -14.70 14.51 -0.18
N ASN A 199 -14.28 15.44 -1.06
CA ASN A 199 -14.43 15.32 -2.51
C ASN A 199 -13.19 14.72 -3.18
N HIS A 200 -13.38 14.05 -4.32
CA HIS A 200 -12.31 13.41 -5.08
C HIS A 200 -11.23 14.42 -5.51
N PRO A 201 -9.93 14.20 -5.22
CA PRO A 201 -8.86 15.17 -5.48
C PRO A 201 -8.75 15.59 -6.95
N SER A 202 -9.06 14.68 -7.89
CA SER A 202 -8.99 14.94 -9.33
C SER A 202 -10.10 15.84 -9.87
N GLN A 203 -11.16 16.11 -9.11
CA GLN A 203 -12.32 16.92 -9.54
C GLN A 203 -12.20 18.41 -9.17
N GLN A 204 -11.08 18.84 -8.57
CA GLN A 204 -10.89 20.22 -8.16
C GLN A 204 -10.44 21.11 -9.33
N SER A 205 -11.27 22.11 -9.69
CA SER A 205 -10.92 23.21 -10.60
C SER A 205 -10.51 24.45 -9.81
N GLY A 206 -9.22 24.82 -9.87
CA GLY A 206 -8.69 26.02 -9.21
C GLY A 206 -7.16 26.11 -9.22
N PRO A 207 -6.55 27.27 -8.91
CA PRO A 207 -5.10 27.49 -9.03
C PRO A 207 -4.26 26.84 -7.91
N GLY A 208 -4.86 26.04 -7.03
CA GLY A 208 -4.15 25.23 -6.04
C GLY A 208 -3.92 23.81 -6.55
N SER A 209 -2.67 23.45 -6.90
CA SER A 209 -2.35 22.06 -7.23
C SER A 209 -2.46 21.20 -5.97
N CYS A 210 -3.37 20.21 -5.97
CA CYS A 210 -3.47 19.20 -4.90
C CYS A 210 -2.22 18.31 -4.74
N THR A 211 -1.16 18.54 -5.54
CA THR A 211 0.10 17.80 -5.44
C THR A 211 0.68 17.94 -4.03
N GLY A 212 1.00 16.81 -3.41
CA GLY A 212 1.54 16.77 -2.05
C GLY A 212 0.48 16.77 -0.95
N VAL A 213 -0.80 16.55 -1.29
CA VAL A 213 -1.87 16.26 -0.34
C VAL A 213 -1.78 14.81 0.12
N TYR A 214 -1.87 14.59 1.43
CA TYR A 214 -1.99 13.26 2.00
C TYR A 214 -3.43 12.81 1.91
N VAL A 215 -3.65 11.59 1.40
CA VAL A 215 -4.97 10.99 1.25
C VAL A 215 -5.02 9.71 2.07
N VAL A 216 -6.12 9.53 2.79
CA VAL A 216 -6.51 8.25 3.37
C VAL A 216 -7.82 7.85 2.70
N SER A 217 -7.81 6.71 2.02
CA SER A 217 -9.00 6.07 1.48
C SER A 217 -9.40 4.94 2.42
N LEU A 218 -10.64 4.93 2.89
CA LEU A 218 -11.14 3.96 3.86
C LEU A 218 -12.29 3.13 3.29
N LEU A 219 -12.28 1.84 3.58
CA LEU A 219 -13.45 0.97 3.37
C LEU A 219 -14.45 1.19 4.51
N LEU A 220 -15.48 2.00 4.24
CA LEU A 220 -16.46 2.43 5.26
C LEU A 220 -17.58 1.43 5.52
N ARG A 221 -17.83 0.49 4.58
CA ARG A 221 -18.89 -0.51 4.70
C ARG A 221 -18.28 -1.89 4.82
N ARG A 222 -18.82 -2.68 5.75
CA ARG A 222 -18.57 -4.13 5.76
C ARG A 222 -19.20 -4.70 4.49
N ILE A 223 -18.35 -5.33 3.68
CA ILE A 223 -18.76 -6.27 2.64
C ILE A 223 -19.05 -7.59 3.34
#